data_AF-A0A4R0DBT3-F1
#
_entry.id   AF-A0A4R0DBT3-F1
#
_cell.length_a   1.000
_cell.length_b   1.000
_cell.length_c   1.000
_cell.angle_alpha   90.00
_cell.angle_beta   90.00
_cell.angle_gamma   90.00
#
_symmetry.space_group_name_H-M   'P 1'
#
loop_
_entity.id
_entity.type
_entity.pdbx_description
1 polymer ?
#
loop_
_entity_poly.entity_id
_entity_poly.type
_entity_poly.pdbx_seq_one_letter_code
_entity_poly.pdbx_strand_id
1 'polypeptide(L)'
;MRKKENGFTLIELMVTIAVLAIIAMMAAPAFRDMMLRQNLNSSSQELIAVLTQARAKAVLERRVVEVQLSTARLDTPVGNTEDELNWMPKGNAILVSSPTSIEFAINGSVRGANSDTTFNICNEAGGSTSRIVSISRMGTIQQVAEGTC
;
A
#
# COMPACT_ATOMS: atom_id res chain seq x y z
N MET A 1 3.58 -41.05 49.13
CA MET A 1 2.66 -40.72 48.02
C MET A 1 3.46 -40.68 46.72
N ARG A 2 3.29 -41.66 45.82
CA ARG A 2 3.99 -41.68 44.52
C ARG A 2 3.16 -40.89 43.51
N LYS A 3 3.67 -39.74 43.07
CA LYS A 3 3.13 -38.99 41.93
C LYS A 3 3.35 -39.85 40.67
N LYS A 4 2.29 -40.25 39.98
CA LYS A 4 2.39 -40.76 38.62
C LYS A 4 2.72 -39.58 37.71
N GLU A 5 3.88 -39.62 37.07
CA GLU A 5 4.18 -38.70 35.98
C GLU A 5 3.39 -39.17 34.76
N ASN A 6 2.34 -38.44 34.41
CA ASN A 6 1.56 -38.68 33.20
C ASN A 6 2.31 -38.06 32.01
N GLY A 7 3.23 -38.82 31.43
CA GLY A 7 3.88 -38.45 30.17
C GLY A 7 2.97 -38.68 28.97
N PHE A 8 3.08 -37.82 27.96
CA PHE A 8 2.44 -38.02 26.65
C PHE A 8 2.99 -39.29 25.98
N THR A 9 2.11 -40.05 25.33
CA THR A 9 2.54 -41.21 24.54
C THR A 9 3.11 -40.78 23.19
N LEU A 10 4.02 -41.56 22.62
CA LEU A 10 4.57 -41.30 21.28
C LEU A 10 3.45 -41.17 20.23
N ILE A 11 2.41 -42.00 20.34
CA ILE A 11 1.25 -41.95 19.43
C ILE A 11 0.44 -40.66 19.60
N GLU A 12 0.26 -40.17 20.82
CA GLU A 12 -0.44 -38.91 21.08
C GLU A 12 0.32 -37.72 20.51
N LEU A 13 1.64 -37.70 20.62
CA LEU A 13 2.47 -36.68 19.96
C LEU A 13 2.31 -36.73 18.43
N MET A 14 2.31 -37.91 17.82
CA MET A 14 2.11 -38.04 16.37
C MET A 14 0.74 -37.55 15.92
N VAL A 15 -0.31 -37.87 16.68
CA VAL A 15 -1.68 -37.41 16.39
C VAL A 15 -1.80 -35.89 16.56
N THR A 16 -1.23 -35.31 17.62
CA THR A 16 -1.27 -33.85 17.84
C THR A 16 -0.54 -33.09 16.72
N ILE A 17 0.63 -33.56 16.29
CA ILE A 17 1.37 -32.97 15.17
C ILE A 17 0.58 -33.11 13.86
N ALA A 18 -0.06 -34.26 13.61
CA ALA A 18 -0.88 -34.47 12.43
C ALA A 18 -2.07 -33.51 12.37
N VAL A 19 -2.79 -33.33 13.48
CA VAL A 19 -3.92 -32.38 13.58
C VAL A 19 -3.43 -30.94 13.42
N LEU A 20 -2.32 -30.58 14.07
CA LEU A 20 -1.72 -29.25 13.96
C LEU A 20 -1.31 -28.92 12.51
N ALA A 21 -0.75 -29.89 11.78
CA ALA A 21 -0.39 -29.72 10.38
C ALA A 21 -1.61 -29.42 9.50
N ILE A 22 -2.74 -30.12 9.71
CA ILE A 22 -3.99 -29.88 8.97
C ILE A 22 -4.50 -28.46 9.22
N ILE A 23 -4.51 -28.02 10.48
CA ILE A 23 -4.95 -26.67 10.85
C ILE A 23 -4.02 -25.62 10.23
N ALA A 24 -2.70 -25.82 10.28
CA ALA A 24 -1.72 -24.90 9.71
C ALA A 24 -1.90 -24.73 8.18
N MET A 25 -2.20 -25.81 7.46
CA MET A 25 -2.45 -25.75 6.02
C MET A 25 -3.68 -24.92 5.65
N MET A 26 -4.72 -24.91 6.49
CA MET A 26 -5.90 -24.07 6.28
C MET A 26 -5.64 -22.60 6.64
N ALA A 27 -4.80 -22.34 7.65
CA ALA A 27 -4.53 -20.98 8.11
C ALA A 27 -3.55 -20.21 7.21
N ALA A 28 -2.56 -20.89 6.62
CA ALA A 28 -1.52 -20.29 5.78
C ALA A 28 -2.02 -19.38 4.63
N PRO A 29 -3.02 -19.77 3.80
CA PRO A 29 -3.49 -18.91 2.70
C PRO A 29 -4.14 -17.61 3.19
N ALA A 30 -4.85 -17.62 4.33
CA ALA A 30 -5.50 -16.43 4.87
C ALA A 30 -4.51 -15.34 5.29
N PHE A 31 -3.34 -15.74 5.82
CA PHE A 31 -2.27 -14.80 6.16
C PHE A 31 -1.66 -14.13 4.93
N ARG A 32 -1.55 -14.85 3.82
CA ARG A 32 -1.07 -14.28 2.55
C ARG A 32 -2.00 -13.17 2.08
N ASP A 33 -3.30 -13.41 2.03
CA ASP A 33 -4.27 -12.40 1.58
C ASP A 33 -4.34 -11.19 2.51
N MET A 34 -4.24 -11.41 3.83
CA MET A 34 -4.18 -10.32 4.81
C MET A 34 -2.95 -9.43 4.59
N MET A 35 -1.77 -10.02 4.41
CA MET A 35 -0.53 -9.26 4.13
C MET A 35 -0.63 -8.47 2.83
N LEU A 36 -1.22 -9.06 1.78
CA LEU A 36 -1.42 -8.37 0.51
C LEU A 36 -2.33 -7.15 0.66
N ARG A 37 -3.47 -7.29 1.34
CA ARG A 37 -4.38 -6.17 1.62
C ARG A 37 -3.72 -5.09 2.48
N GLN A 38 -2.90 -5.48 3.45
CA GLN A 38 -2.16 -4.55 4.29
C GLN A 38 -1.14 -3.74 3.48
N ASN A 39 -0.41 -4.36 2.55
CA ASN A 39 0.53 -3.68 1.66
C ASN A 39 -0.19 -2.67 0.74
N LEU A 40 -1.33 -3.05 0.15
CA LEU A 40 -2.14 -2.15 -0.69
C LEU A 40 -2.67 -0.96 0.11
N ASN A 41 -3.25 -1.22 1.30
CA ASN A 41 -3.74 -0.17 2.19
C ASN A 41 -2.62 0.79 2.61
N SER A 42 -1.47 0.26 3.02
CA SER A 42 -0.31 1.05 3.45
C SER A 42 0.23 1.92 2.31
N SER A 43 0.38 1.34 1.11
CA SER A 43 0.82 2.09 -0.08
C SER A 43 -0.14 3.22 -0.43
N SER A 44 -1.45 2.97 -0.36
CA SER A 44 -2.49 3.96 -0.66
C SER A 44 -2.53 5.10 0.35
N GLN A 45 -2.42 4.76 1.64
CA GLN A 45 -2.40 5.76 2.73
C GLN A 45 -1.14 6.61 2.65
N GLU A 46 0.01 6.01 2.36
CA GLU A 46 1.25 6.75 2.14
C GLU A 46 1.16 7.64 0.91
N LEU A 47 0.53 7.19 -0.18
CA LEU A 47 0.30 8.04 -1.35
C LEU A 47 -0.53 9.26 -0.97
N ILE A 48 -1.65 9.06 -0.26
CA ILE A 48 -2.48 10.17 0.23
C ILE A 48 -1.67 11.10 1.14
N ALA A 49 -0.83 10.55 2.02
CA ALA A 49 0.04 11.34 2.89
C ALA A 49 1.05 12.19 2.10
N VAL A 50 1.73 11.62 1.10
CA VAL A 50 2.69 12.35 0.26
C VAL A 50 1.98 13.44 -0.56
N LEU A 51 0.81 13.14 -1.14
CA LEU A 51 0.05 14.13 -1.91
C LEU A 51 -0.49 15.27 -1.04
N THR A 52 -1.00 14.95 0.15
CA THR A 52 -1.46 15.97 1.10
C THR A 52 -0.31 16.82 1.62
N GLN A 53 0.86 16.20 1.86
CA GLN A 53 2.09 16.90 2.21
C GLN A 53 2.56 17.83 1.08
N ALA A 54 2.63 17.33 -0.16
CA ALA A 54 3.04 18.13 -1.33
C ALA A 54 2.13 19.34 -1.53
N ARG A 55 0.81 19.13 -1.45
CA ARG A 55 -0.18 20.20 -1.55
C ARG A 55 -0.03 21.23 -0.43
N ALA A 56 0.12 20.78 0.81
CA ALA A 56 0.33 21.68 1.94
C ALA A 56 1.63 22.48 1.77
N LYS A 57 2.71 21.82 1.37
CA LYS A 57 4.01 22.46 1.09
C LYS A 57 3.89 23.53 0.01
N ALA A 58 3.23 23.22 -1.11
CA ALA A 58 3.01 24.18 -2.20
C ALA A 58 2.26 25.44 -1.75
N VAL A 59 1.23 25.28 -0.91
CA VAL A 59 0.43 26.39 -0.41
C VAL A 59 1.17 27.20 0.66
N LEU A 60 1.82 26.53 1.61
CA LEU A 60 2.51 27.17 2.73
C LEU A 60 3.77 27.91 2.29
N GLU A 61 4.56 27.29 1.42
CA GLU A 61 5.82 27.84 0.94
C GLU A 61 5.64 28.69 -0.33
N ARG A 62 4.39 28.78 -0.85
CA ARG A 62 4.03 29.53 -2.07
C ARG A 62 4.93 29.18 -3.27
N ARG A 63 5.26 27.91 -3.40
CA ARG A 63 6.03 27.36 -4.52
C ARG A 63 5.33 26.19 -5.17
N VAL A 64 5.77 25.86 -6.38
CA VAL A 64 5.30 24.64 -7.05
C VAL A 64 6.04 23.47 -6.43
N VAL A 65 5.32 22.39 -6.10
CA VAL A 65 5.91 21.17 -5.58
C VAL A 65 5.50 20.02 -6.48
N GLU A 66 6.48 19.26 -6.97
CA GLU A 66 6.28 18.08 -7.79
C GLU A 66 6.25 16.81 -6.92
N VAL A 67 5.41 15.86 -7.31
CA VAL A 67 5.35 14.52 -6.72
C VAL A 67 5.66 13.52 -7.81
N GLN A 68 6.78 12.81 -7.67
CA GLN A 68 7.12 11.69 -8.54
C GLN A 68 6.58 10.39 -7.94
N LEU A 69 5.85 9.63 -8.76
CA LEU A 69 5.30 8.34 -8.39
C LEU A 69 6.07 7.24 -9.11
N SER A 70 6.71 6.37 -8.33
CA SER A 70 7.35 5.16 -8.86
C SER A 70 6.30 4.11 -9.20
N THR A 71 6.43 3.47 -10.36
CA THR A 71 5.50 2.42 -10.81
C THR A 71 5.66 1.12 -10.05
N ALA A 72 6.86 0.86 -9.54
CA ALA A 72 7.19 -0.31 -8.74
C ALA A 72 8.09 0.09 -7.57
N ARG A 73 8.25 -0.83 -6.63
CA ARG A 73 9.21 -0.66 -5.53
C ARG A 73 10.64 -0.63 -6.08
N LEU A 74 11.43 0.32 -5.60
CA LEU A 74 12.85 0.43 -5.90
C LEU A 74 13.68 -0.06 -4.70
N ASP A 75 14.85 -0.64 -4.97
CA ASP A 75 15.77 -1.13 -3.92
C ASP A 75 16.42 0.02 -3.14
N THR A 76 16.67 1.13 -3.82
CA THR A 76 17.21 2.35 -3.22
C THR A 76 16.10 3.40 -3.14
N PRO A 77 15.73 3.84 -1.92
CA PRO A 77 14.77 4.92 -1.74
C PRO A 77 15.27 6.20 -2.41
N VAL A 78 14.43 6.80 -3.25
CA VAL A 78 14.67 8.15 -3.75
C VAL A 78 14.26 9.13 -2.65
N GLY A 79 15.20 9.98 -2.22
CA GLY A 79 14.97 10.95 -1.17
C GLY A 79 14.04 12.08 -1.61
N ASN A 80 13.38 12.71 -0.65
CA ASN A 80 12.64 13.95 -0.90
C ASN A 80 13.60 15.13 -0.99
N THR A 81 13.28 16.09 -1.85
CA THR A 81 13.98 17.36 -1.93
C THR A 81 13.07 18.51 -1.48
N GLU A 82 13.55 19.72 -1.66
CA GLU A 82 12.78 20.93 -1.38
C GLU A 82 11.57 21.08 -2.31
N ASP A 83 11.73 20.86 -3.61
CA ASP A 83 10.65 21.08 -4.58
C ASP A 83 10.02 19.79 -5.08
N GLU A 84 10.58 18.63 -4.71
CA GLU A 84 10.13 17.32 -5.18
C GLU A 84 9.92 16.34 -4.01
N LEU A 85 8.76 15.68 -3.99
CA LEU A 85 8.50 14.55 -3.11
C LEU A 85 8.41 13.26 -3.93
N ASN A 86 8.98 12.20 -3.39
CA ASN A 86 9.03 10.90 -4.03
C ASN A 86 8.11 9.92 -3.30
N TRP A 87 7.26 9.24 -4.06
CA TRP A 87 6.44 8.14 -3.56
C TRP A 87 6.79 6.84 -4.29
N MET A 88 6.80 5.74 -3.54
CA MET A 88 6.90 4.39 -4.10
C MET A 88 5.96 3.44 -3.37
N PRO A 89 5.47 2.39 -4.05
CA PRO A 89 4.62 1.38 -3.41
C PRO A 89 5.40 0.49 -2.43
N LYS A 90 4.70 -0.07 -1.43
CA LYS A 90 5.25 -1.01 -0.44
C LYS A 90 4.96 -2.47 -0.79
N GLY A 91 5.89 -3.34 -0.42
CA GLY A 91 5.77 -4.77 -0.65
C GLY A 91 5.68 -5.08 -2.15
N ASN A 92 4.70 -5.89 -2.54
CA ASN A 92 4.46 -6.32 -3.92
C ASN A 92 3.39 -5.46 -4.61
N ALA A 93 3.17 -4.22 -4.16
CA ALA A 93 2.25 -3.30 -4.82
C ALA A 93 2.93 -2.60 -6.01
N ILE A 94 2.16 -2.33 -7.05
CA ILE A 94 2.57 -1.61 -8.26
C ILE A 94 1.53 -0.54 -8.60
N LEU A 95 1.97 0.56 -9.20
CA LEU A 95 1.09 1.59 -9.76
C LEU A 95 0.88 1.30 -11.25
N VAL A 96 -0.37 1.14 -11.66
CA VAL A 96 -0.76 0.77 -13.05
C VAL A 96 -1.46 1.90 -13.81
N SER A 97 -1.44 3.10 -13.26
CA SER A 97 -2.10 4.29 -13.83
C SER A 97 -1.09 5.35 -14.25
N SER A 98 -1.47 6.17 -15.23
CA SER A 98 -0.82 7.43 -15.57
C SER A 98 -1.69 8.62 -15.10
N PRO A 99 -1.10 9.78 -14.79
CA PRO A 99 0.32 10.14 -14.89
C PRO A 99 1.19 9.60 -13.75
N THR A 100 2.52 9.61 -13.91
CA THR A 100 3.50 9.24 -12.87
C THR A 100 4.16 10.46 -12.20
N SER A 101 3.78 11.67 -12.60
CA SER A 101 4.17 12.91 -11.93
C SER A 101 2.93 13.78 -11.74
N ILE A 102 2.86 14.48 -10.62
CA ILE A 102 1.87 15.51 -10.34
C ILE A 102 2.54 16.75 -9.78
N GLU A 103 2.21 17.91 -10.35
CA GLU A 103 2.64 19.21 -9.84
C GLU A 103 1.49 19.92 -9.11
N PHE A 104 1.73 20.30 -7.86
CA PHE A 104 0.84 21.16 -7.10
C PHE A 104 1.23 22.63 -7.28
N ALA A 105 0.26 23.45 -7.68
CA ALA A 105 0.43 24.90 -7.77
C ALA A 105 0.30 25.58 -6.40
N ILE A 106 0.69 26.85 -6.32
CA ILE A 106 0.70 27.67 -5.09
C ILE A 106 -0.68 27.83 -4.43
N ASN A 107 -1.76 27.60 -5.17
CA ASN A 107 -3.13 27.62 -4.68
C ASN A 107 -3.64 26.22 -4.24
N GLY A 108 -2.78 25.21 -4.27
CA GLY A 108 -3.08 23.83 -3.93
C GLY A 108 -3.87 23.05 -4.98
N SER A 109 -4.03 23.61 -6.19
CA SER A 109 -4.62 22.91 -7.36
C SER A 109 -3.57 22.08 -8.08
N VAL A 110 -4.01 21.07 -8.83
CA VAL A 110 -3.11 20.26 -9.67
C VAL A 110 -2.86 21.00 -10.98
N ARG A 111 -1.60 21.34 -11.26
CA ARG A 111 -1.21 22.04 -12.49
C ARG A 111 -1.40 21.11 -13.69
N GLY A 112 -1.99 21.62 -14.78
CA GLY A 112 -2.19 20.86 -16.02
C GLY A 112 -3.33 19.84 -15.99
N ALA A 113 -4.00 19.63 -14.86
CA ALA A 113 -5.14 18.74 -14.77
C ALA A 113 -6.40 19.37 -15.39
N ASN A 114 -6.98 18.69 -16.39
CA ASN A 114 -8.25 19.08 -17.02
C ASN A 114 -9.46 18.34 -16.42
N SER A 115 -9.21 17.24 -15.69
CA SER A 115 -10.20 16.41 -15.02
C SER A 115 -9.58 15.75 -13.78
N ASP A 116 -10.38 15.02 -13.02
CA ASP A 116 -9.91 14.29 -11.85
C ASP A 116 -8.91 13.19 -12.27
N THR A 117 -7.79 13.13 -11.57
CA THR A 117 -6.71 12.18 -11.85
C THR A 117 -6.83 11.00 -10.90
N THR A 118 -6.88 9.78 -11.44
CA THR A 118 -7.05 8.56 -10.66
C THR A 118 -5.80 7.70 -10.71
N PHE A 119 -5.34 7.28 -9.53
CA PHE A 119 -4.22 6.38 -9.33
C PHE A 119 -4.73 5.00 -8.95
N ASN A 120 -4.36 3.98 -9.72
CA ASN A 120 -4.74 2.60 -9.42
C ASN A 120 -3.51 1.84 -8.92
N ILE A 121 -3.57 1.39 -7.67
CA ILE A 121 -2.52 0.61 -7.01
C ILE A 121 -2.98 -0.85 -6.99
N CYS A 122 -2.15 -1.69 -7.59
CA CYS A 122 -2.40 -3.10 -7.85
C CYS A 122 -1.37 -3.99 -7.19
N ASN A 123 -1.66 -5.29 -7.11
CA ASN A 123 -0.70 -6.29 -6.71
C ASN A 123 0.05 -6.82 -7.94
N GLU A 124 1.38 -6.90 -7.83
CA GLU A 124 2.26 -7.43 -8.88
C GLU A 124 1.92 -8.87 -9.28
N ALA A 125 1.52 -9.71 -8.31
CA ALA A 125 1.20 -11.12 -8.56
C ALA A 125 -0.13 -11.33 -9.31
N GLY A 126 -0.83 -10.24 -9.66
CA GLY A 126 -2.21 -10.29 -10.14
C GLY A 126 -3.19 -10.60 -9.01
N GLY A 127 -4.39 -10.03 -9.09
CA GLY A 127 -5.44 -10.23 -8.10
C GLY A 127 -6.63 -9.32 -8.36
N SER A 128 -7.79 -9.69 -7.81
CA SER A 128 -9.02 -8.91 -7.96
C SER A 128 -9.12 -7.71 -7.01
N THR A 129 -8.13 -7.49 -6.15
CA THR A 129 -8.14 -6.41 -5.17
C THR A 129 -7.16 -5.31 -5.55
N SER A 130 -7.68 -4.13 -5.84
CA SER A 130 -6.92 -2.90 -6.05
C SER A 130 -7.33 -1.82 -5.05
N ARG A 131 -6.54 -0.75 -5.03
CA ARG A 131 -6.86 0.49 -4.30
C ARG A 131 -6.73 1.67 -5.24
N ILE A 132 -7.77 2.49 -5.27
CA ILE A 132 -7.82 3.65 -6.15
C ILE A 132 -7.70 4.92 -5.31
N VAL A 133 -6.84 5.84 -5.70
CA VAL A 133 -6.74 7.17 -5.08
C VAL A 133 -7.06 8.19 -6.16
N SER A 134 -8.09 9.02 -5.96
CA SER A 134 -8.42 10.09 -6.88
C SER A 134 -8.01 11.45 -6.32
N ILE A 135 -7.55 12.32 -7.20
CA ILE A 135 -7.29 13.72 -6.89
C ILE A 135 -8.11 14.57 -7.86
N SER A 136 -8.91 15.48 -7.32
CA SER A 136 -9.61 16.43 -8.18
C SER A 136 -8.66 17.47 -8.75
N ARG A 137 -9.06 18.13 -9.84
CA ARG A 137 -8.32 19.29 -10.37
C ARG A 137 -8.05 20.36 -9.31
N MET A 138 -8.95 20.52 -8.33
CA MET A 138 -8.81 21.47 -7.23
C MET A 138 -7.87 20.99 -6.11
N GLY A 139 -7.27 19.81 -6.26
CA GLY A 139 -6.34 19.22 -5.30
C GLY A 139 -7.02 18.56 -4.10
N THR A 140 -8.30 18.20 -4.19
CA THR A 140 -8.93 17.39 -3.15
C THR A 140 -8.55 15.93 -3.35
N ILE A 141 -7.85 15.35 -2.38
CA ILE A 141 -7.42 13.95 -2.41
C ILE A 141 -8.48 13.09 -1.73
N GLN A 142 -8.92 12.03 -2.40
CA GLN A 142 -9.88 11.06 -1.87
C GLN A 142 -9.43 9.65 -2.19
N GLN A 143 -9.58 8.75 -1.22
CA GLN A 143 -9.45 7.33 -1.49
C GLN A 143 -10.76 6.86 -2.14
N VAL A 144 -10.67 6.38 -3.37
CA VAL A 144 -11.79 5.74 -4.07
C VAL A 144 -11.72 4.24 -3.77
N ALA A 145 -12.90 3.62 -3.70
CA ALA A 145 -13.14 2.27 -3.19
C ALA A 145 -12.21 1.17 -3.74
N GLU A 146 -12.30 -0.02 -3.13
CA GLU A 146 -11.66 -1.23 -3.64
C GLU A 146 -12.13 -1.49 -5.08
N GLY A 147 -11.19 -1.71 -5.99
CA GLY A 147 -11.46 -2.03 -7.39
C GLY A 147 -10.82 -3.33 -7.81
N THR A 148 -10.89 -3.62 -9.11
CA THR A 148 -10.11 -4.68 -9.75
C THR A 148 -8.90 -4.09 -10.45
N CYS A 149 -7.79 -4.82 -10.38
CA CYS A 149 -6.75 -4.78 -11.39
C CYS A 149 -7.27 -5.55 -12.62
#